data_AF-A0A1Y3EW13-F1
#
_entry.id   AF-A0A1Y3EW13-F1
#
_cell.length_a   1.000
_cell.length_b   1.000
_cell.length_c   1.000
_cell.angle_alpha   90.00
_cell.angle_beta   90.00
_cell.angle_gamma   90.00
#
_symmetry.space_group_name_H-M   'P 1'
#
loop_
_entity.id
_entity.type
_entity.pdbx_description
1 polymer ?
#
loop_
_entity_poly.entity_id
_entity_poly.type
_entity_poly.pdbx_seq_one_letter_code
_entity_poly.pdbx_strand_id
1 'polypeptide(L)'
;MRELNPDDTEYACIKALLFFNQNITGLHSKNEVKDLRSKVLIGLQTYCADNCKKDPLRFGNLLLLLPPLQAMSQQFVEDLQLVTIFGMCHFDKLLDELLLSATQRKKI
;
A
#
# COMPACT_ATOMS: atom_id res chain seq x y z
N MET A 1 -14.51 -0.87 -5.41
CA MET A 1 -13.54 -1.67 -6.20
C MET A 1 -14.18 -2.46 -7.34
N ARG A 2 -15.36 -3.09 -7.15
CA ARG A 2 -16.07 -3.79 -8.24
C ARG A 2 -16.43 -2.91 -9.46
N GLU A 3 -16.68 -1.62 -9.24
CA GLU A 3 -16.99 -0.69 -10.34
C GLU A 3 -15.78 -0.29 -11.17
N LEU A 4 -14.59 -0.22 -10.55
CA LEU A 4 -13.36 0.15 -11.27
C LEU A 4 -12.78 -1.06 -12.00
N ASN A 5 -12.92 -2.28 -11.46
CA ASN A 5 -12.41 -3.51 -12.08
C ASN A 5 -10.97 -3.36 -12.63
N PRO A 6 -9.98 -3.08 -11.77
CA PRO A 6 -8.60 -2.92 -12.20
C PRO A 6 -8.06 -4.21 -12.81
N ASP A 7 -7.31 -4.09 -13.90
CA ASP A 7 -6.61 -5.24 -14.47
C ASP A 7 -5.37 -5.61 -13.64
N ASP A 8 -4.72 -6.72 -13.99
CA ASP A 8 -3.57 -7.23 -13.24
C ASP A 8 -2.39 -6.23 -13.22
N THR A 9 -2.22 -5.44 -14.29
CA THR A 9 -1.16 -4.44 -14.41
C THR A 9 -1.43 -3.26 -13.48
N GLU A 10 -2.65 -2.70 -13.53
CA GLU A 10 -3.09 -1.63 -12.64
C GLU A 10 -3.03 -2.06 -11.18
N TYR A 11 -3.44 -3.30 -10.88
CA TYR A 11 -3.36 -3.86 -9.54
C TYR A 11 -1.92 -4.05 -9.05
N ALA A 12 -1.01 -4.49 -9.93
CA ALA A 12 0.42 -4.57 -9.61
C ALA A 12 1.00 -3.18 -9.31
N CYS A 13 0.65 -2.17 -10.11
CA CYS A 13 1.04 -0.78 -9.85
C CYS A 13 0.49 -0.27 -8.52
N ILE A 14 -0.78 -0.51 -8.19
CA ILE A 14 -1.38 -0.13 -6.90
C ILE A 14 -0.60 -0.76 -5.73
N LYS A 15 -0.30 -2.06 -5.80
CA LYS A 15 0.51 -2.75 -4.77
C LYS A 15 1.89 -2.14 -4.64
N ALA A 16 2.57 -1.86 -5.75
CA ALA A 16 3.88 -1.22 -5.75
C ALA A 16 3.82 0.19 -5.14
N LEU A 17 2.77 0.97 -5.44
CA LEU A 17 2.55 2.27 -4.82
C LEU A 17 2.27 2.15 -3.32
N LEU A 18 1.53 1.16 -2.85
CA LEU A 18 1.35 0.96 -1.40
C LEU A 18 2.66 0.54 -0.71
N PHE A 19 3.47 -0.28 -1.39
CA PHE A 19 4.75 -0.78 -0.91
C PHE A 19 5.83 0.31 -0.82
N PHE A 20 6.00 1.12 -1.87
CA PHE A 20 6.97 2.22 -1.91
C PHE A 20 6.45 3.45 -1.15
N ASN A 21 6.36 3.33 0.17
CA ASN A 21 5.94 4.39 1.08
C ASN A 21 7.14 5.13 1.68
N GLN A 22 7.39 6.35 1.21
CA GLN A 22 8.48 7.21 1.70
C GLN A 22 8.27 7.75 3.13
N ASN A 23 7.04 7.70 3.65
CA ASN A 23 6.68 8.27 4.95
C ASN A 23 7.05 7.34 6.12
N ILE A 24 7.70 6.23 5.81
CA ILE A 24 8.22 5.26 6.77
C ILE A 24 9.47 5.84 7.44
N THR A 25 9.37 6.09 8.75
CA THR A 25 10.51 6.35 9.65
C THR A 25 11.53 5.19 9.59
N GLY A 26 12.82 5.48 9.74
CA GLY A 26 13.89 4.45 9.68
C GLY A 26 14.35 4.01 8.28
N LEU A 27 13.79 4.58 7.20
CA LEU A 27 14.31 4.39 5.85
C LEU A 27 15.64 5.13 5.66
N HIS A 28 16.70 4.40 5.30
CA HIS A 28 17.98 4.97 4.87
C HIS A 28 17.89 5.60 3.46
N SER A 29 17.23 4.91 2.52
CA SER A 29 17.16 5.32 1.11
C SER A 29 15.82 5.97 0.73
N LYS A 30 15.39 7.00 1.47
CA LYS A 30 14.10 7.68 1.19
C LYS A 30 14.00 8.24 -0.23
N ASN A 31 15.11 8.76 -0.77
CA ASN A 31 15.15 9.32 -2.12
C ASN A 31 14.95 8.24 -3.18
N GLU A 32 15.61 7.08 -3.05
CA GLU A 32 15.44 5.96 -3.99
C GLU A 32 13.99 5.42 -3.96
N VAL A 33 13.38 5.32 -2.77
CA VAL A 33 11.97 4.92 -2.63
C VAL A 33 11.04 5.92 -3.32
N LYS A 34 11.30 7.23 -3.16
CA LYS A 34 10.55 8.28 -3.85
C LYS A 34 10.70 8.18 -5.36
N ASP A 35 11.91 7.95 -5.85
CA ASP A 35 12.20 7.85 -7.28
C ASP A 35 11.55 6.61 -7.90
N LEU A 36 11.62 5.46 -7.22
CA LEU A 36 10.91 4.24 -7.63
C LEU A 36 9.41 4.47 -7.66
N ARG A 37 8.84 5.08 -6.61
CA ARG A 37 7.42 5.43 -6.57
C ARG A 37 7.02 6.33 -7.75
N SER A 38 7.85 7.32 -8.07
CA SER A 38 7.63 8.22 -9.21
C SER A 38 7.62 7.46 -10.54
N LYS A 39 8.56 6.53 -10.74
CA LYS A 39 8.60 5.65 -11.93
C LYS A 39 7.34 4.81 -12.06
N VAL A 40 6.82 4.26 -10.95
CA VAL A 40 5.55 3.50 -10.97
C VAL A 40 4.37 4.41 -11.34
N LEU A 41 4.29 5.63 -10.81
CA LEU A 41 3.23 6.58 -11.15
C LEU A 41 3.25 6.97 -12.63
N ILE A 42 4.43 7.27 -13.17
CA ILE A 42 4.61 7.59 -14.60
C ILE A 42 4.19 6.38 -15.44
N GLY A 43 4.67 5.18 -15.11
CA GLY A 43 4.32 3.96 -15.84
C GLY A 43 2.82 3.67 -15.83
N LEU A 44 2.15 3.85 -14.67
CA LEU A 44 0.71 3.66 -14.56
C LEU A 44 -0.06 4.72 -15.36
N GLN A 45 0.38 5.98 -15.36
CA GLN A 45 -0.24 7.04 -16.14
C GLN A 45 -0.15 6.76 -17.64
N THR A 46 1.02 6.37 -18.13
CA THR A 46 1.23 5.98 -19.53
C THR A 46 0.36 4.78 -19.91
N TYR A 47 0.35 3.73 -19.06
CA TYR A 47 -0.49 2.55 -19.29
C TYR A 47 -1.97 2.91 -19.41
N CYS A 48 -2.50 3.75 -18.51
CA CYS A 48 -3.89 4.20 -18.57
C CYS A 48 -4.18 5.03 -19.83
N ALA A 49 -3.24 5.91 -20.22
CA ALA A 49 -3.40 6.74 -21.43
C ALA A 49 -3.47 5.89 -22.72
N ASP A 50 -2.70 4.81 -22.78
CA ASP A 50 -2.62 3.94 -23.96
C ASP A 50 -3.80 2.95 -24.02
N ASN A 51 -4.16 2.34 -22.88
CA ASN A 51 -5.10 1.21 -22.82
C ASN A 51 -6.54 1.62 -22.45
N CYS A 52 -6.74 2.77 -21.80
CA CYS A 52 -8.04 3.20 -21.27
C CYS A 52 -8.53 4.53 -21.87
N LYS A 53 -8.36 4.73 -23.18
CA LYS A 53 -8.74 5.99 -23.88
C LYS A 53 -10.20 6.42 -23.70
N LYS A 54 -11.10 5.49 -23.36
CA LYS A 54 -12.52 5.76 -23.10
C LYS A 54 -12.81 6.23 -21.67
N ASP A 55 -11.86 6.08 -20.75
CA ASP A 55 -11.96 6.50 -19.35
C ASP A 55 -10.78 7.43 -19.00
N PRO A 56 -10.88 8.74 -19.35
CA PRO A 56 -9.79 9.68 -19.13
C PRO A 56 -9.49 9.92 -17.63
N LEU A 57 -10.41 9.53 -16.74
CA LEU A 57 -10.26 9.68 -15.29
C LEU A 57 -9.71 8.42 -14.62
N ARG A 58 -9.41 7.36 -15.41
CA ARG A 58 -8.94 6.06 -14.90
C ARG A 58 -7.79 6.18 -13.90
N PHE A 59 -6.74 6.88 -14.29
CA PHE A 59 -5.55 7.09 -13.45
C PHE A 59 -5.91 7.76 -12.12
N GLY A 60 -6.70 8.83 -12.16
CA GLY A 60 -7.15 9.54 -10.96
C GLY A 60 -8.01 8.65 -10.06
N ASN A 61 -8.95 7.91 -10.64
CA ASN A 61 -9.81 6.99 -9.92
C ASN A 61 -9.02 5.86 -9.24
N LEU A 62 -7.96 5.34 -9.87
CA LEU A 62 -7.05 4.37 -9.27
C LEU A 62 -6.27 4.97 -8.10
N LEU A 63 -5.78 6.21 -8.23
CA LEU A 63 -5.06 6.88 -7.14
C LEU A 63 -5.96 7.17 -5.92
N LEU A 64 -7.24 7.45 -6.14
CA LEU A 64 -8.22 7.67 -5.07
C LEU A 64 -8.51 6.39 -4.26
N LEU A 65 -8.13 5.21 -4.74
CA LEU A 65 -8.19 3.97 -3.96
C LEU A 65 -7.04 3.85 -2.95
N LEU A 66 -5.94 4.57 -3.12
CA LEU A 66 -4.78 4.42 -2.23
C LEU A 66 -5.08 4.83 -0.78
N PRO A 67 -5.70 6.00 -0.48
CA PRO A 67 -5.99 6.38 0.90
C PRO A 67 -6.90 5.39 1.66
N PRO A 68 -8.06 4.93 1.14
CA PRO A 68 -8.89 3.98 1.87
C PRO A 68 -8.22 2.62 2.05
N LEU A 69 -7.40 2.17 1.08
CA LEU A 69 -6.62 0.93 1.23
C LEU A 69 -5.57 1.04 2.33
N GLN A 70 -4.88 2.17 2.43
CA GLN A 70 -3.91 2.42 3.50
C GLN A 70 -4.60 2.43 4.88
N ALA A 71 -5.72 3.13 5.00
CA ALA A 71 -6.48 3.18 6.25
C ALA A 71 -6.97 1.78 6.67
N MET A 72 -7.53 1.01 5.73
CA MET A 72 -7.99 -0.36 6.00
C MET A 72 -6.82 -1.28 6.42
N SER A 73 -5.66 -1.15 5.76
CA SER A 73 -4.47 -1.91 6.14
C SER A 73 -3.98 -1.58 7.54
N GLN A 74 -4.03 -0.31 7.95
CA GLN A 74 -3.64 0.12 9.29
C GLN A 74 -4.61 -0.42 10.34
N GLN A 75 -5.92 -0.26 10.11
CA GLN A 75 -6.96 -0.79 10.98
C GLN A 75 -6.80 -2.30 11.18
N PHE A 76 -6.56 -3.04 10.09
CA PHE A 76 -6.39 -4.49 10.16
C PHE A 76 -5.18 -4.89 11.01
N VAL A 77 -4.06 -4.17 10.90
CA VAL A 77 -2.88 -4.41 11.75
C VAL A 77 -3.20 -4.14 13.22
N GLU A 78 -3.93 -3.07 13.54
CA GLU A 78 -4.35 -2.75 14.90
C GLU A 78 -5.30 -3.82 15.47
N ASP A 79 -6.28 -4.26 14.70
CA ASP A 79 -7.23 -5.31 15.10
C ASP A 79 -6.51 -6.62 15.39
N LEU A 80 -5.57 -7.03 14.53
CA LEU A 80 -4.75 -8.23 14.76
C LEU A 80 -3.94 -8.12 16.05
N GLN A 81 -3.36 -6.95 16.32
CA GLN A 81 -2.59 -6.71 17.55
C GLN A 81 -3.46 -6.81 18.80
N LEU A 82 -4.68 -6.26 18.77
CA LEU A 82 -5.61 -6.37 19.90
C LEU A 82 -5.96 -7.83 20.18
N VAL A 83 -6.29 -8.60 19.14
CA VAL A 83 -6.61 -10.03 19.26
C VAL A 83 -5.42 -10.82 19.84
N THR A 84 -4.18 -10.51 19.45
CA THR A 84 -2.97 -11.10 20.05
C THR A 84 -2.81 -10.71 21.51
N ILE A 85 -2.97 -9.44 21.86
CA ILE A 85 -2.82 -8.93 23.24
C ILE A 85 -3.84 -9.58 24.19
N PHE A 86 -5.07 -9.80 23.74
CA PHE A 86 -6.10 -10.48 24.52
C PHE A 86 -5.95 -12.02 24.53
N GLY A 87 -4.95 -12.57 23.85
CA GLY A 87 -4.71 -14.02 23.80
C GLY A 87 -5.79 -14.80 23.05
N MET A 88 -6.56 -14.13 22.18
CA MET A 88 -7.66 -14.73 21.43
C MET A 88 -7.19 -15.49 20.18
N CYS A 89 -5.99 -15.19 19.68
CA CYS A 89 -5.36 -15.89 18.56
C CYS A 89 -3.85 -15.99 18.82
N HIS A 90 -3.22 -17.06 18.32
CA HIS A 90 -1.77 -17.20 18.30
C HIS A 90 -1.31 -17.23 16.85
N PHE A 91 -0.39 -16.35 16.49
CA PHE A 91 0.19 -16.29 15.16
C PHE A 91 1.52 -17.04 15.12
N ASP A 92 1.91 -17.50 13.93
CA ASP A 92 3.26 -18.01 13.74
C ASP A 92 4.28 -16.88 13.90
N LYS A 93 5.51 -17.26 14.31
CA LYS A 93 6.61 -16.33 14.61
C LYS A 93 6.85 -15.28 13.52
N LEU A 94 6.70 -15.66 12.25
CA LEU A 94 6.89 -14.77 11.11
C LEU A 94 5.85 -13.64 11.08
N LEU A 95 4.59 -13.97 11.35
CA LEU A 95 3.51 -12.99 11.32
C LEU A 95 3.59 -12.06 12.53
N ASP A 96 3.97 -12.58 13.70
CA ASP A 96 4.27 -11.75 14.88
C ASP A 96 5.40 -10.76 14.60
N GLU A 97 6.49 -11.19 13.96
CA GLU A 97 7.61 -10.30 13.61
C GLU A 97 7.18 -9.21 12.61
N LEU A 98 6.33 -9.54 11.63
CA LEU A 98 5.76 -8.58 10.69
C LEU A 98 4.81 -7.58 11.35
N LEU A 99 4.02 -8.01 12.34
CA LEU A 99 3.08 -7.15 13.09
C LEU A 99 3.78 -6.27 14.14
N LEU A 100 4.84 -6.77 14.79
CA LEU A 100 5.63 -6.04 15.80
C LEU A 100 6.63 -5.07 15.17
N SER A 101 7.22 -5.42 14.02
CA SER A 101 8.08 -4.49 13.26
C SER A 101 7.29 -3.31 12.67
N ALA A 102 5.98 -3.47 12.46
CA ALA A 102 5.09 -2.36 12.10
C ALA A 102 4.95 -1.33 13.24
N THR A 103 5.15 -1.70 14.51
CA THR A 103 4.90 -0.85 15.69
C THR A 103 6.13 -0.31 16.39
N GLN A 104 7.35 -0.80 16.12
CA GLN A 104 8.57 -0.26 16.75
C GLN A 104 8.95 1.19 16.37
N ARG A 105 8.06 1.96 15.74
CA ARG A 105 8.35 3.33 15.25
C ARG A 105 7.54 4.45 15.92
N LYS A 106 7.29 4.31 17.22
CA LYS A 106 7.10 5.45 18.15
C LYS A 106 7.97 5.24 19.39
N LYS A 107 9.28 5.48 19.28
CA LYS A 107 10.12 5.72 20.46
C LYS A 107 10.96 6.98 20.25
N ILE A 108 10.76 7.88 21.22
CA ILE A 108 11.45 9.13 21.55
C ILE A 108 10.93 10.35 20.79
#